data_AF-D5AQD3-F1
#
_entry.id   AF-D5AQD3-F1
#
_cell.length_a   1.000
_cell.length_b   1.000
_cell.length_c   1.000
_cell.angle_alpha   90.00
_cell.angle_beta   90.00
_cell.angle_gamma   90.00
#
_symmetry.space_group_name_H-M   'P 1'
#
loop_
_entity.id
_entity.type
_entity.pdbx_description
1 polymer ?
#
loop_
_entity_poly.entity_id
_entity_poly.type
_entity_poly.pdbx_seq_one_letter_code
_entity_poly.pdbx_strand_id
1 'polypeptide(L)' 'MAEIVNLNRFRKQAARTEAKAAADANAAKFGRTKAQKQREEAEAAKARAALDAHRRDPEPER' A
#
# COMPACT_ATOMS: atom_id res chain seq x y z
N MET A 1 20.17 -19.48 37.51
CA MET A 1 20.39 -19.68 36.06
C MET A 1 19.90 -18.41 35.38
N ALA A 2 20.77 -17.65 34.73
CA ALA A 2 20.37 -16.40 34.07
C ALA A 2 19.87 -16.72 32.66
N GLU A 3 18.68 -16.22 32.32
CA GLU A 3 18.12 -16.37 30.98
C GLU A 3 18.85 -15.38 30.04
N ILE A 4 19.67 -15.89 29.12
CA ILE A 4 20.39 -15.07 28.15
C ILE A 4 19.42 -14.68 27.04
N VAL A 5 18.74 -13.55 27.22
CA VAL A 5 17.79 -13.02 26.24
C VAL A 5 18.49 -12.13 25.21
N ASN A 6 18.21 -12.37 23.93
CA ASN A 6 18.76 -11.55 22.84
C ASN A 6 17.97 -10.24 22.70
N LEU A 7 18.51 -9.16 23.27
CA LEU A 7 17.95 -7.80 23.21
C LEU A 7 17.70 -7.30 21.78
N ASN A 8 18.52 -7.70 20.80
CA ASN A 8 18.33 -7.28 19.41
C ASN A 8 17.06 -7.88 18.80
N ARG A 9 16.76 -9.16 19.11
CA ARG A 9 15.50 -9.79 18.71
C ARG A 9 14.31 -9.07 19.32
N PHE A 10 14.37 -8.75 20.61
CA PHE A 10 13.30 -8.05 21.31
C PHE A 10 13.04 -6.66 20.73
N ARG A 11 14.10 -5.86 20.49
CA ARG A 11 13.98 -4.55 19.84
C ARG A 11 13.39 -4.65 18.43
N LYS A 12 13.83 -5.63 17.63
CA LYS A 12 13.26 -5.85 16.29
C LYS A 12 11.79 -6.25 16.35
N GLN A 13 11.39 -7.03 17.35
CA GLN A 13 10.01 -7.43 17.53
C GLN A 13 9.14 -6.23 17.95
N ALA A 14 9.61 -5.41 18.89
CA ALA A 14 8.97 -4.16 19.28
C ALA A 14 8.77 -3.19 18.10
N ALA A 15 9.82 -2.98 17.29
CA ALA A 15 9.74 -2.15 16.09
C ALA A 15 8.72 -2.68 15.07
N ARG A 16 8.63 -4.01 14.90
CA ARG A 16 7.63 -4.64 14.02
C ARG A 16 6.21 -4.45 14.54
N THR A 17 6.00 -4.55 15.86
CA THR A 17 4.67 -4.33 16.46
C THR A 17 4.22 -2.89 16.35
N GLU A 18 5.12 -1.92 16.57
CA GLU A 18 4.83 -0.49 16.39
C GLU A 18 4.48 -0.17 14.93
N ALA A 19 5.25 -0.70 13.98
CA ALA A 19 4.98 -0.52 12.55
C ALA A 19 3.60 -1.09 12.16
N LYS A 20 3.20 -2.23 12.74
CA LYS A 20 1.89 -2.83 12.49
C LYS A 20 0.76 -1.96 13.06
N ALA A 21 0.89 -1.49 14.29
CA ALA A 21 -0.09 -0.58 14.91
C ALA A 21 -0.24 0.73 14.13
N ALA A 22 0.85 1.31 13.64
CA ALA A 22 0.81 2.48 12.78
C ALA A 22 0.13 2.20 11.43
N ALA A 23 0.36 1.03 10.84
CA ALA A 23 -0.31 0.60 9.62
C ALA A 23 -1.84 0.43 9.83
N ASP A 24 -2.25 -0.17 10.94
CA ASP A 24 -3.66 -0.35 11.30
C ASP A 24 -4.34 1.01 11.55
N ALA A 25 -3.67 1.91 12.28
CA ALA A 25 -4.14 3.28 12.49
C ALA A 25 -4.26 4.07 11.18
N ASN A 26 -3.33 3.90 10.25
CA ASN A 26 -3.41 4.52 8.93
C ASN A 26 -4.51 3.88 8.06
N ALA A 27 -4.74 2.58 8.16
CA ALA A 27 -5.86 1.91 7.49
C ALA A 27 -7.21 2.46 7.98
N ALA A 28 -7.36 2.66 9.30
CA ALA A 28 -8.55 3.27 9.89
C ALA A 28 -8.70 4.75 9.52
N LYS A 29 -7.62 5.54 9.56
CA LYS A 29 -7.65 7.00 9.29
C LYS A 29 -7.90 7.33 7.83
N PHE A 30 -7.26 6.60 6.91
CA PHE A 30 -7.31 6.92 5.48
C PHE A 30 -8.33 6.08 4.71
N GLY A 31 -8.97 5.10 5.36
CA GLY A 31 -10.06 4.28 4.82
C GLY A 31 -9.68 3.34 3.67
N ARG A 32 -8.48 3.52 3.09
CA ARG A 32 -7.94 2.72 2.00
C ARG A 32 -6.54 2.23 2.34
N THR A 33 -6.40 0.92 2.44
CA THR A 33 -5.11 0.23 2.58
C THR A 33 -4.27 0.37 1.30
N LYS A 34 -2.96 0.14 1.41
CA LYS A 34 -2.06 0.14 0.23
C LYS A 34 -2.53 -0.85 -0.85
N ALA A 35 -3.02 -2.02 -0.45
CA ALA A 35 -3.55 -3.03 -1.37
C ALA A 35 -4.81 -2.55 -2.09
N GLN A 36 -5.72 -1.86 -1.39
CA GLN A 36 -6.92 -1.27 -2.00
C GLN A 36 -6.54 -0.15 -2.98
N LYS A 37 -5.61 0.74 -2.61
CA LYS A 37 -5.10 1.77 -3.53
C LYS A 37 -4.54 1.17 -4.81
N GLN A 38 -3.73 0.12 -4.72
CA GLN A 38 -3.16 -0.56 -5.89
C GLN A 38 -4.23 -1.20 -6.78
N ARG A 39 -5.28 -1.77 -6.18
CA ARG A 39 -6.41 -2.33 -6.94
C ARG A 39 -7.19 -1.24 -7.66
N GLU A 40 -7.54 -0.16 -6.97
CA GLU A 40 -8.23 0.99 -7.57
C GLU A 40 -7.40 1.64 -8.68
N GLU A 41 -6.09 1.78 -8.49
CA GLU A 41 -5.18 2.33 -9.50
C GLU A 41 -5.10 1.42 -10.74
N ALA A 42 -5.04 0.11 -10.55
CA ALA A 42 -5.07 -0.85 -11.64
C ALA A 42 -6.42 -0.85 -12.38
N GLU A 43 -7.54 -0.73 -11.66
CA GLU A 43 -8.88 -0.61 -12.25
C GLU A 43 -9.02 0.70 -13.04
N ALA A 44 -8.55 1.82 -12.48
CA ALA A 44 -8.53 3.11 -13.15
C ALA A 44 -7.66 3.09 -14.43
N ALA A 45 -6.49 2.45 -14.37
CA ALA A 45 -5.61 2.29 -15.54
C ALA A 45 -6.28 1.44 -16.64
N LYS A 46 -6.95 0.35 -16.28
CA LYS A 46 -7.72 -0.46 -17.24
C LYS A 46 -8.88 0.32 -17.85
N ALA A 47 -9.60 1.10 -17.05
CA ALA A 47 -10.69 1.94 -17.54
C ALA A 47 -10.17 3.00 -18.53
N ARG A 48 -9.05 3.65 -18.21
CA ARG A 48 -8.38 4.60 -19.13
C ARG A 48 -7.97 3.93 -20.43
N ALA A 49 -7.26 2.80 -20.35
CA ALA A 49 -6.84 2.05 -21.54
C ALA A 49 -8.02 1.59 -22.41
N ALA A 50 -9.14 1.19 -21.79
CA ALA A 50 -10.36 0.85 -22.53
C ALA A 50 -10.97 2.07 -23.23
N LEU A 51 -11.02 3.22 -22.56
CA LEU A 51 -11.50 4.47 -23.17
C LEU A 51 -10.59 4.94 -24.30
N ASP A 52 -9.27 4.84 -24.12
CA ASP A 52 -8.28 5.18 -25.14
C ASP A 52 -8.37 4.26 -26.35
N ALA A 53 -8.59 2.96 -26.15
CA ALA A 53 -8.82 2.00 -27.25
C ALA A 53 -10.09 2.30 -28.06
N HIS A 54 -11.07 2.99 -27.46
CA HIS A 54 -12.33 3.38 -28.12
C HIS A 54 -12.33 4.82 -28.63
N ARG A 55 -11.25 5.59 -28.40
CA ARG A 55 -11.11 6.95 -28.94
C ARG A 55 -10.94 6.90 -30.46
N ARG A 56 -11.73 7.70 -31.15
CA ARG A 56 -11.73 7.83 -32.62
C ARG A 56 -10.89 9.01 -33.13
N ASP A 57 -10.58 9.96 -32.25
CA ASP A 57 -9.68 11.08 -32.56
C ASP A 57 -8.28 10.79 -32.02
N PRO A 58 -7.22 10.87 -32.84
CA PRO A 58 -5.86 10.82 -32.35
C PRO A 58 -5.61 12.06 -31.48
N GLU A 59 -5.13 11.85 -30.27
CA GLU A 59 -4.79 12.93 -29.35
C GLU A 59 -3.73 13.83 -30.01
N PRO A 60 -3.95 15.15 -30.18
CA PRO A 60 -2.92 16.02 -30.70
C PRO A 60 -1.76 16.04 -29.70
N GLU A 61 -0.58 15.64 -30.16
CA GLU A 61 0.68 15.71 -29.40
C GLU A 61 0.83 17.11 -28.79
N ARG A 62 1.05 17.16 -27.47
CA ARG A 62 1.46 18.37 -26.74
C ARG A 62 2.81 18.14 -26.10
#